data_AF-A0A1B6GYZ8-F1
#
_entry.id   AF-A0A1B6GYZ8-F1
#
_cell.length_a   1.000
_cell.length_b   1.000
_cell.length_c   1.000
_cell.angle_alpha   90.00
_cell.angle_beta   90.00
_cell.angle_gamma   90.00
#
_symmetry.space_group_name_H-M   'P 1'
#
loop_
_entity.id
_entity.type
_entity.pdbx_description
1 polymer ?
#
loop_
_entity_poly.entity_id
_entity_poly.type
_entity_poly.pdbx_seq_one_letter_code
_entity_poly.pdbx_strand_id
1 'polypeptide(L)'
;VFGCHGDAEILEQTKKMNEAASLYEKAECYDQAASVYIQLKNWTKLGELLPRVTSPKIHLQYAKGKEAVGDFRSAVQAYQRAGDLDSVVRISLDHLKDPQEAVRIVQETRSIEGAKLVAKFFQRIGDYSSAVRFLVISGCLSDAFRLSREQDQLELYADILAQECGEGEARTEFHSLALHFETAGKHLLAGKYYFHAEDYRKAMKHLLQASRQSPEDAEALTLAVQVAGRAGDDVLANQLVELLLGEV
;
A
#
# COMPACT_ATOMS: atom_id res chain seq x y z
N VAL A 1 -39.06 -2.13 -30.41
CA VAL A 1 -37.92 -1.59 -29.64
C VAL A 1 -38.01 -0.07 -29.46
N PHE A 2 -38.30 0.73 -30.50
CA PHE A 2 -38.40 2.21 -30.38
C PHE A 2 -39.57 2.75 -29.51
N GLY A 3 -40.71 2.05 -29.41
CA GLY A 3 -41.86 2.53 -28.61
C GLY A 3 -41.63 2.46 -27.10
N CYS A 4 -41.03 1.39 -26.60
CA CYS A 4 -40.85 1.15 -25.16
C CYS A 4 -39.87 2.14 -24.49
N HIS A 5 -38.96 2.74 -25.26
CA HIS A 5 -37.98 3.70 -24.73
C HIS A 5 -38.62 5.05 -24.43
N GLY A 6 -39.44 5.57 -25.36
CA GLY A 6 -40.17 6.82 -25.18
C GLY A 6 -41.25 6.73 -24.11
N ASP A 7 -41.96 5.59 -24.03
CA ASP A 7 -42.99 5.37 -23.02
C ASP A 7 -42.40 5.31 -21.59
N ALA A 8 -41.22 4.73 -21.44
CA ALA A 8 -40.56 4.62 -20.14
C ALA A 8 -40.01 5.97 -19.66
N GLU A 9 -39.49 6.82 -20.55
CA GLU A 9 -39.03 8.18 -20.23
C GLU A 9 -40.20 9.11 -19.83
N ILE A 10 -41.37 8.94 -20.46
CA ILE A 10 -42.61 9.64 -20.07
C ILE A 10 -43.12 9.14 -18.71
N LEU A 11 -42.94 7.84 -18.40
CA LEU A 11 -43.33 7.25 -17.12
C LEU A 11 -42.42 7.66 -15.95
N GLU A 12 -41.12 7.86 -16.22
CA GLU A 12 -40.20 8.50 -15.26
C GLU A 12 -40.64 9.93 -14.95
N GLN A 13 -41.04 10.70 -15.97
CA GLN A 13 -41.55 12.07 -15.81
C GLN A 13 -42.90 12.13 -15.07
N THR A 14 -43.73 11.09 -15.18
CA THR A 14 -45.02 10.98 -14.48
C THR A 14 -44.93 10.27 -13.12
N LYS A 15 -43.71 10.05 -12.58
CA LYS A 15 -43.42 9.43 -11.27
C LYS A 15 -43.92 7.99 -11.10
N LYS A 16 -44.29 7.29 -12.18
CA LYS A 16 -44.69 5.87 -12.13
C LYS A 16 -43.48 4.95 -12.28
N MET A 17 -42.55 5.08 -11.34
CA MET A 17 -41.24 4.43 -11.40
C MET A 17 -41.32 2.89 -11.46
N ASN A 18 -42.29 2.26 -10.79
CA ASN A 18 -42.44 0.79 -10.82
C ASN A 18 -42.87 0.26 -12.21
N GLU A 19 -43.75 0.98 -12.91
CA GLU A 19 -44.21 0.62 -14.26
C GLU A 19 -43.09 0.87 -15.29
N ALA A 20 -42.35 1.97 -15.14
CA ALA A 20 -41.17 2.28 -15.95
C ALA A 20 -40.09 1.20 -15.86
N ALA A 21 -39.77 0.73 -14.64
CA ALA A 21 -38.77 -0.31 -14.44
C ALA A 21 -39.16 -1.64 -15.13
N SER A 22 -40.43 -2.06 -15.02
CA SER A 22 -40.91 -3.28 -15.69
C SER A 22 -40.92 -3.16 -17.22
N LEU A 23 -41.16 -1.96 -17.75
CA LEU A 23 -41.07 -1.69 -19.18
C LEU A 23 -39.62 -1.74 -19.68
N TYR A 24 -38.66 -1.17 -18.95
CA TYR A 24 -37.24 -1.27 -19.28
C TYR A 24 -36.72 -2.72 -19.21
N GLU A 25 -37.19 -3.52 -18.25
CA GLU A 25 -36.87 -4.96 -18.20
C GLU A 25 -37.40 -5.70 -19.43
N LYS A 26 -38.65 -5.46 -19.82
CA LYS A 26 -39.26 -6.07 -21.02
C LYS A 26 -38.60 -5.61 -22.32
N ALA A 27 -38.03 -4.41 -22.33
CA ALA A 27 -37.29 -3.86 -23.45
C ALA A 27 -35.82 -4.31 -23.50
N GLU A 28 -35.38 -5.17 -22.57
CA GLU A 28 -33.99 -5.63 -22.41
C GLU A 28 -32.98 -4.49 -22.15
N CYS A 29 -33.47 -3.31 -21.75
CA CYS A 29 -32.66 -2.16 -21.36
C CYS A 29 -32.30 -2.24 -19.87
N TYR A 30 -31.45 -3.20 -19.52
CA TYR A 30 -31.15 -3.55 -18.12
C TYR A 30 -30.47 -2.44 -17.33
N ASP A 31 -29.59 -1.64 -17.95
CA ASP A 31 -28.91 -0.53 -17.29
C ASP A 31 -29.90 0.60 -16.89
N GLN A 32 -30.92 0.84 -17.71
CA GLN A 32 -31.97 1.84 -17.41
C GLN A 32 -32.93 1.32 -16.36
N ALA A 33 -33.39 0.07 -16.48
CA ALA A 33 -34.20 -0.59 -15.44
C ALA A 33 -33.49 -0.55 -14.08
N ALA A 34 -32.19 -0.85 -14.05
CA ALA A 34 -31.40 -0.82 -12.84
C ALA A 34 -31.30 0.60 -12.23
N SER A 35 -31.14 1.64 -13.05
CA SER A 35 -31.16 3.03 -12.59
C SER A 35 -32.48 3.39 -11.89
N VAL A 36 -33.62 2.98 -12.46
CA VAL A 36 -34.94 3.19 -11.85
C VAL A 36 -35.09 2.41 -10.55
N TYR A 37 -34.60 1.17 -10.48
CA TYR A 37 -34.64 0.39 -9.25
C TYR A 37 -33.76 0.97 -8.13
N ILE A 38 -32.64 1.62 -8.46
CA ILE A 38 -31.84 2.39 -7.49
C ILE A 38 -32.66 3.53 -6.91
N GLN A 39 -33.37 4.31 -7.74
CA GLN A 39 -34.22 5.41 -7.29
C GLN A 39 -35.36 4.93 -6.40
N LEU A 40 -35.94 3.77 -6.73
CA LEU A 40 -36.95 3.09 -5.94
C LEU A 40 -36.40 2.43 -4.65
N LYS A 41 -35.08 2.42 -4.46
CA LYS A 41 -34.37 1.68 -3.40
C LYS A 41 -34.73 0.19 -3.35
N ASN A 42 -35.14 -0.38 -4.48
CA ASN A 42 -35.50 -1.79 -4.57
C ASN A 42 -34.26 -2.64 -4.85
N TRP A 43 -33.45 -2.86 -3.81
CA TRP A 43 -32.19 -3.59 -3.90
C TRP A 43 -32.40 -5.08 -4.25
N THR A 44 -33.54 -5.67 -3.90
CA THR A 44 -33.81 -7.09 -4.21
C THR A 44 -33.93 -7.31 -5.71
N LYS A 45 -34.79 -6.51 -6.37
CA LYS A 45 -34.98 -6.58 -7.82
C LYS A 45 -33.74 -6.17 -8.59
N LEU A 46 -33.03 -5.14 -8.12
CA LEU A 46 -31.76 -4.74 -8.69
C LEU A 46 -30.74 -5.88 -8.63
N GLY A 47 -30.66 -6.61 -7.50
CA GLY A 47 -29.79 -7.77 -7.34
C GLY A 47 -30.02 -8.88 -8.38
N GLU A 48 -31.28 -9.17 -8.72
CA GLU A 48 -31.67 -10.12 -9.76
C GLU A 48 -31.19 -9.66 -11.16
N LEU A 49 -31.16 -8.34 -11.39
CA LEU A 49 -30.78 -7.74 -12.67
C LEU A 49 -29.27 -7.55 -12.85
N LEU A 50 -28.51 -7.44 -11.75
CA LEU A 50 -27.07 -7.17 -11.78
C LEU A 50 -26.24 -8.07 -12.71
N PRO A 51 -26.51 -9.39 -12.87
CA PRO A 51 -25.76 -10.23 -13.80
C PRO A 51 -25.91 -9.80 -15.27
N ARG A 52 -26.99 -9.09 -15.62
CA ARG A 52 -27.27 -8.58 -16.98
C ARG A 52 -26.85 -7.12 -17.16
N VAL A 53 -26.55 -6.43 -16.06
CA VAL A 53 -26.12 -5.02 -16.05
C VAL A 53 -24.63 -4.96 -16.31
N THR A 54 -24.26 -4.21 -17.35
CA THR A 54 -22.86 -4.07 -17.77
C THR A 54 -22.18 -2.85 -17.16
N SER A 55 -22.95 -1.85 -16.71
CA SER A 55 -22.41 -0.56 -16.24
C SER A 55 -21.78 -0.65 -14.83
N PRO A 56 -20.47 -0.41 -14.67
CA PRO A 56 -19.80 -0.41 -13.35
C PRO A 56 -20.36 0.63 -12.38
N LYS A 57 -20.87 1.75 -12.90
CA LYS A 57 -21.50 2.81 -12.09
C LYS A 57 -22.72 2.29 -11.33
N ILE A 58 -23.50 1.41 -11.96
CA ILE A 58 -24.70 0.82 -11.36
C ILE A 58 -24.31 -0.18 -10.27
N HIS A 59 -23.30 -1.03 -10.55
CA HIS A 59 -22.72 -1.92 -9.54
C HIS A 59 -22.23 -1.15 -8.31
N LEU A 60 -21.58 0.01 -8.50
CA LEU A 60 -21.11 0.87 -7.41
C LEU A 60 -22.27 1.45 -6.57
N GLN A 61 -23.34 1.93 -7.22
CA GLN A 61 -24.51 2.47 -6.51
C GLN A 61 -25.25 1.37 -5.74
N TYR A 62 -25.36 0.17 -6.32
CA TYR A 62 -25.90 -0.99 -5.63
C TYR A 62 -25.06 -1.37 -4.41
N ALA A 63 -23.74 -1.39 -4.55
CA ALA A 63 -22.82 -1.72 -3.47
C ALA A 63 -22.97 -0.75 -2.28
N LYS A 64 -23.03 0.56 -2.55
CA LYS A 64 -23.29 1.60 -1.54
C LYS A 64 -24.66 1.42 -0.86
N GLY A 65 -25.69 1.08 -1.64
CA GLY A 65 -27.03 0.80 -1.12
C GLY A 65 -27.04 -0.40 -0.18
N LYS A 66 -26.36 -1.49 -0.56
CA LYS A 66 -26.22 -2.70 0.26
C LYS A 66 -25.39 -2.46 1.52
N GLU A 67 -24.32 -1.68 1.43
CA GLU A 67 -23.53 -1.26 2.58
C GLU A 67 -24.38 -0.46 3.58
N ALA A 68 -25.21 0.48 3.12
CA ALA A 68 -26.10 1.26 3.97
C ALA A 68 -27.17 0.42 4.69
N VAL A 69 -27.55 -0.73 4.10
CA VAL A 69 -28.48 -1.70 4.70
C VAL A 69 -27.76 -2.68 5.65
N GLY A 70 -26.42 -2.66 5.68
CA GLY A 70 -25.60 -3.57 6.50
C GLY A 70 -25.34 -4.94 5.86
N ASP A 71 -25.72 -5.12 4.60
CA ASP A 71 -25.47 -6.36 3.83
C ASP A 71 -24.08 -6.29 3.15
N PHE A 72 -23.05 -6.39 3.97
CA PHE A 72 -21.65 -6.23 3.55
C PHE A 72 -21.18 -7.31 2.56
N ARG A 73 -21.73 -8.53 2.64
CA ARG A 73 -21.36 -9.63 1.72
C ARG A 73 -21.80 -9.33 0.29
N SER A 74 -23.05 -8.89 0.11
CA SER A 74 -23.55 -8.48 -1.21
C SER A 74 -22.86 -7.21 -1.70
N ALA A 75 -22.52 -6.29 -0.79
CA ALA A 75 -21.78 -5.08 -1.13
C ALA A 75 -20.39 -5.40 -1.70
N VAL A 76 -19.63 -6.30 -1.06
CA VAL A 76 -18.29 -6.71 -1.55
C VAL A 76 -18.35 -7.28 -2.96
N GLN A 77 -19.28 -8.20 -3.24
CA GLN A 77 -19.42 -8.77 -4.59
C GLN A 77 -19.72 -7.70 -5.65
N ALA A 78 -20.54 -6.71 -5.29
CA ALA A 78 -20.86 -5.60 -6.18
C ALA A 78 -19.69 -4.62 -6.35
N TYR A 79 -18.94 -4.31 -5.29
CA TYR A 79 -17.73 -3.50 -5.35
C TYR A 79 -16.64 -4.16 -6.22
N GLN A 80 -16.45 -5.47 -6.09
CA GLN A 80 -15.54 -6.25 -6.96
C GLN A 80 -15.94 -6.14 -8.43
N ARG A 81 -17.24 -6.27 -8.75
CA ARG A 81 -17.75 -6.11 -10.12
C ARG A 81 -17.63 -4.67 -10.63
N ALA A 82 -17.74 -3.69 -9.74
CA ALA A 82 -17.55 -2.27 -10.07
C ALA A 82 -16.08 -1.90 -10.26
N GLY A 83 -15.13 -2.76 -9.84
CA GLY A 83 -13.69 -2.49 -9.87
C GLY A 83 -13.19 -1.61 -8.72
N ASP A 84 -14.04 -1.28 -7.75
CA ASP A 84 -13.65 -0.50 -6.57
C ASP A 84 -13.17 -1.43 -5.46
N LEU A 85 -11.93 -1.88 -5.62
CA LEU A 85 -11.28 -2.85 -4.74
C LEU A 85 -10.86 -2.24 -3.39
N ASP A 86 -10.64 -0.92 -3.33
CA ASP A 86 -10.33 -0.23 -2.08
C ASP A 86 -11.52 -0.26 -1.11
N SER A 87 -12.74 -0.09 -1.63
CA SER A 87 -13.97 -0.28 -0.84
C SER A 87 -14.13 -1.73 -0.36
N VAL A 88 -13.72 -2.72 -1.17
CA VAL A 88 -13.71 -4.14 -0.74
C VAL A 88 -12.76 -4.32 0.43
N VAL A 89 -11.51 -3.84 0.32
CA VAL A 89 -10.50 -3.92 1.38
C VAL A 89 -11.02 -3.30 2.68
N ARG A 90 -11.62 -2.11 2.61
CA ARG A 90 -12.22 -1.43 3.77
C ARG A 90 -13.29 -2.29 4.44
N ILE A 91 -14.27 -2.77 3.67
CA ILE A 91 -15.40 -3.54 4.22
C ILE A 91 -14.91 -4.88 4.78
N SER A 92 -13.96 -5.53 4.11
CA SER A 92 -13.36 -6.78 4.57
C SER A 92 -12.66 -6.63 5.92
N LEU A 93 -11.92 -5.52 6.12
CA LEU A 93 -11.22 -5.24 7.37
C LEU A 93 -12.16 -4.80 8.50
N ASP A 94 -13.06 -3.85 8.24
CA ASP A 94 -13.86 -3.22 9.29
C ASP A 94 -15.11 -4.04 9.68
N HIS A 95 -15.75 -4.70 8.71
CA HIS A 95 -17.06 -5.34 8.93
C HIS A 95 -17.02 -6.86 8.83
N LEU A 96 -16.35 -7.42 7.83
CA LEU A 96 -16.29 -8.87 7.65
C LEU A 96 -15.21 -9.53 8.51
N LYS A 97 -14.28 -8.74 9.07
CA LYS A 97 -13.13 -9.20 9.86
C LYS A 97 -12.32 -10.27 9.12
N ASP A 98 -12.18 -10.10 7.82
CA ASP A 98 -11.41 -10.98 6.94
C ASP A 98 -10.17 -10.24 6.41
N PRO A 99 -9.09 -10.17 7.21
CA PRO A 99 -7.86 -9.51 6.79
C PRO A 99 -7.12 -10.27 5.69
N GLN A 100 -7.37 -11.58 5.52
CA GLN A 100 -6.71 -12.38 4.49
C GLN A 100 -7.15 -11.95 3.10
N GLU A 101 -8.45 -11.77 2.91
CA GLU A 101 -9.01 -11.28 1.64
C GLU A 101 -8.50 -9.87 1.32
N ALA A 102 -8.48 -8.99 2.33
CA ALA A 102 -7.98 -7.62 2.18
C ALA A 102 -6.50 -7.59 1.77
N VAL A 103 -5.66 -8.41 2.39
CA VAL A 103 -4.23 -8.54 2.06
C VAL A 103 -4.06 -9.04 0.62
N ARG A 104 -4.79 -10.09 0.22
CA ARG A 104 -4.68 -10.64 -1.13
C ARG A 104 -4.98 -9.59 -2.19
N ILE A 105 -6.09 -8.85 -2.01
CA ILE A 105 -6.50 -7.79 -2.95
C ILE A 105 -5.44 -6.69 -3.02
N VAL A 106 -4.88 -6.24 -1.90
CA VAL A 106 -3.83 -5.21 -1.91
C VAL A 106 -2.55 -5.70 -2.59
N GLN A 107 -2.17 -6.96 -2.39
CA GLN A 107 -0.98 -7.53 -3.05
C GLN A 107 -1.17 -7.64 -4.57
N GLU A 108 -2.36 -8.01 -5.03
CA GLU A 108 -2.69 -8.11 -6.45
C GLU A 108 -2.81 -6.74 -7.12
N THR A 109 -3.45 -5.77 -6.45
CA THR A 109 -3.72 -4.43 -7.01
C THR A 109 -2.57 -3.45 -6.83
N ARG A 110 -1.74 -3.64 -5.81
CA ARG A 110 -0.74 -2.69 -5.32
C ARG A 110 -1.30 -1.29 -5.08
N SER A 111 -2.58 -1.20 -4.70
CA SER A 111 -3.24 0.07 -4.40
C SER A 111 -2.63 0.73 -3.15
N ILE A 112 -2.32 2.02 -3.25
CA ILE A 112 -1.80 2.83 -2.15
C ILE A 112 -2.83 2.95 -1.03
N GLU A 113 -4.07 3.26 -1.40
CA GLU A 113 -5.20 3.44 -0.49
C GLU A 113 -5.52 2.14 0.24
N GLY A 114 -5.59 1.03 -0.49
CA GLY A 114 -5.79 -0.30 0.09
C GLY A 114 -4.68 -0.68 1.07
N ALA A 115 -3.42 -0.46 0.69
CA ALA A 115 -2.29 -0.74 1.57
C ALA A 115 -2.28 0.10 2.84
N LYS A 116 -2.69 1.37 2.77
CA LYS A 116 -2.84 2.23 3.97
C LYS A 116 -3.91 1.71 4.92
N LEU A 117 -5.01 1.16 4.40
CA LEU A 117 -6.05 0.53 5.22
C LEU A 117 -5.54 -0.72 5.91
N VAL A 118 -4.88 -1.61 5.16
CA VAL A 118 -4.28 -2.83 5.70
C VAL A 118 -3.20 -2.50 6.73
N ALA A 119 -2.32 -1.55 6.46
CA ALA A 119 -1.28 -1.11 7.40
C ALA A 119 -1.88 -0.52 8.68
N LYS A 120 -2.97 0.26 8.60
CA LYS A 120 -3.69 0.74 9.78
C LYS A 120 -4.31 -0.39 10.60
N PHE A 121 -4.83 -1.43 9.94
CA PHE A 121 -5.34 -2.61 10.63
C PHE A 121 -4.22 -3.33 11.41
N PHE A 122 -3.07 -3.56 10.77
CA PHE A 122 -1.91 -4.18 11.41
C PHE A 122 -1.35 -3.34 12.58
N GLN A 123 -1.35 -2.01 12.46
CA GLN A 123 -1.01 -1.11 13.57
C GLN A 123 -1.96 -1.26 14.77
N ARG A 124 -3.27 -1.44 14.55
CA ARG A 124 -4.24 -1.60 15.64
C ARG A 124 -4.04 -2.90 16.43
N ILE A 125 -3.58 -3.96 15.77
CA ILE A 125 -3.29 -5.25 16.42
C ILE A 125 -1.86 -5.33 16.97
N GLY A 126 -1.04 -4.30 16.77
CA GLY A 126 0.35 -4.22 17.25
C GLY A 126 1.38 -4.91 16.35
N ASP A 127 0.99 -5.36 15.16
CA ASP A 127 1.93 -5.95 14.19
C ASP A 127 2.50 -4.87 13.27
N TYR A 128 3.51 -4.16 13.78
CA TYR A 128 4.16 -3.08 13.03
C TYR A 128 4.99 -3.58 11.86
N SER A 129 5.53 -4.80 11.92
CA SER A 129 6.32 -5.40 10.84
C SER A 129 5.49 -5.52 9.56
N SER A 130 4.31 -6.14 9.68
CA SER A 130 3.38 -6.25 8.56
C SER A 130 2.93 -4.88 8.09
N ALA A 131 2.62 -3.95 9.00
CA ALA A 131 2.19 -2.61 8.63
C ALA A 131 3.22 -1.85 7.79
N VAL A 132 4.50 -1.88 8.19
CA VAL A 132 5.61 -1.25 7.46
C VAL A 132 5.79 -1.92 6.10
N ARG A 133 5.75 -3.25 6.04
CA ARG A 133 5.85 -4.01 4.79
C ARG A 133 4.81 -3.60 3.77
N PHE A 134 3.54 -3.52 4.16
CA PHE A 134 2.48 -3.10 3.24
C PHE A 134 2.66 -1.67 2.71
N LEU A 135 3.14 -0.75 3.56
CA LEU A 135 3.44 0.62 3.13
C LEU A 135 4.63 0.66 2.16
N VAL A 136 5.65 -0.18 2.37
CA VAL A 136 6.79 -0.27 1.44
C VAL A 136 6.38 -0.85 0.09
N ILE A 137 5.65 -1.97 0.08
CA ILE A 137 5.17 -2.62 -1.15
C ILE A 137 4.27 -1.69 -1.97
N SER A 138 3.47 -0.85 -1.31
CA SER A 138 2.60 0.12 -1.99
C SER A 138 3.31 1.40 -2.42
N GLY A 139 4.62 1.53 -2.22
CA GLY A 139 5.39 2.73 -2.55
C GLY A 139 5.17 3.92 -1.60
N CYS A 140 4.52 3.72 -0.45
CA CYS A 140 4.31 4.74 0.58
C CYS A 140 5.49 4.80 1.56
N LEU A 141 6.69 5.04 1.02
CA LEU A 141 7.94 4.97 1.77
C LEU A 141 8.02 6.03 2.89
N SER A 142 7.46 7.22 2.65
CA SER A 142 7.42 8.30 3.65
C SER A 142 6.57 7.96 4.89
N ASP A 143 5.40 7.35 4.67
CA ASP A 143 4.53 6.87 5.75
C ASP A 143 5.19 5.70 6.50
N ALA A 144 5.83 4.78 5.77
CA ALA A 144 6.58 3.66 6.34
C ALA A 144 7.74 4.12 7.23
N PHE A 145 8.54 5.09 6.74
CA PHE A 145 9.65 5.67 7.50
C PHE A 145 9.16 6.35 8.77
N ARG A 146 8.10 7.17 8.68
CA ARG A 146 7.53 7.86 9.84
C ARG A 146 7.02 6.87 10.89
N LEU A 147 6.27 5.86 10.47
CA LEU A 147 5.76 4.82 11.37
C LEU A 147 6.90 4.08 12.09
N SER A 148 7.94 3.71 11.35
CA SER A 148 9.08 2.97 11.87
C SER A 148 9.90 3.81 12.84
N ARG A 149 10.04 5.11 12.58
CA ARG A 149 10.68 6.07 13.50
C ARG A 149 9.88 6.24 14.79
N GLU A 150 8.55 6.33 14.70
CA GLU A 150 7.67 6.45 15.88
C GLU A 150 7.73 5.23 16.81
N GLN A 151 8.00 4.03 16.26
CA GLN A 151 8.12 2.78 17.00
C GLN A 151 9.57 2.37 17.34
N ASP A 152 10.56 3.20 16.99
CA ASP A 152 12.00 2.88 17.09
C ASP A 152 12.40 1.57 16.38
N GLN A 153 11.71 1.25 15.28
CA GLN A 153 11.91 0.04 14.45
C GLN A 153 12.47 0.38 13.07
N LEU A 154 13.39 1.35 13.02
CA LEU A 154 14.00 1.80 11.76
C LEU A 154 14.88 0.75 11.09
N GLU A 155 15.45 -0.17 11.86
CA GLU A 155 16.23 -1.29 11.32
C GLU A 155 15.33 -2.25 10.53
N LEU A 156 14.15 -2.56 11.09
CA LEU A 156 13.14 -3.39 10.43
C LEU A 156 12.65 -2.75 9.12
N TYR A 157 12.47 -1.44 9.09
CA TYR A 157 12.16 -0.71 7.86
C TYR A 157 13.23 -0.89 6.80
N ALA A 158 14.51 -0.82 7.19
CA ALA A 158 15.63 -1.00 6.29
C ALA A 158 15.70 -2.43 5.72
N ASP A 159 15.46 -3.43 6.57
CA ASP A 159 15.44 -4.84 6.14
C ASP A 159 14.29 -5.11 5.16
N ILE A 160 13.11 -4.54 5.43
CA ILE A 160 11.95 -4.62 4.52
C ILE A 160 12.26 -3.89 3.21
N LEU A 161 12.83 -2.68 3.26
CA LEU A 161 13.25 -1.96 2.06
C LEU A 161 14.22 -2.79 1.20
N ALA A 162 15.20 -3.43 1.82
CA ALA A 162 16.18 -4.26 1.12
C ALA A 162 15.57 -5.52 0.49
N GLN A 163 14.49 -6.05 1.06
CA GLN A 163 13.79 -7.24 0.55
C GLN A 163 12.79 -6.91 -0.55
N GLU A 164 12.04 -5.81 -0.39
CA GLU A 164 10.89 -5.49 -1.24
C GLU A 164 11.25 -4.53 -2.39
N CYS A 165 12.29 -3.70 -2.24
CA CYS A 165 12.75 -2.79 -3.30
C CYS A 165 13.92 -3.40 -4.08
N GLY A 166 13.95 -3.16 -5.39
CA GLY A 166 15.07 -3.59 -6.23
C GLY A 166 16.39 -2.88 -5.90
N GLU A 167 17.51 -3.47 -6.31
CA GLU A 167 18.83 -2.84 -6.18
C GLU A 167 18.83 -1.44 -6.81
N GLY A 168 19.08 -0.42 -6.01
CA GLY A 168 19.14 0.97 -6.46
C GLY A 168 17.85 1.78 -6.28
N GLU A 169 16.69 1.14 -6.20
CA GLU A 169 15.38 1.84 -6.08
C GLU A 169 15.24 2.54 -4.71
N ALA A 170 15.79 1.93 -3.66
CA ALA A 170 15.73 2.45 -2.29
C ALA A 170 16.94 3.30 -1.87
N ARG A 171 17.81 3.73 -2.80
CA ARG A 171 19.01 4.53 -2.46
C ARG A 171 18.69 5.81 -1.70
N THR A 172 17.62 6.52 -2.11
CA THR A 172 17.17 7.75 -1.44
C THR A 172 16.73 7.48 -0.01
N GLU A 173 15.98 6.41 0.20
CA GLU A 173 15.47 6.03 1.51
C GLU A 173 16.59 5.57 2.44
N PHE A 174 17.54 4.77 1.93
CA PHE A 174 18.74 4.42 2.69
C PHE A 174 19.58 5.64 3.06
N HIS A 175 19.65 6.64 2.18
CA HIS A 175 20.33 7.90 2.49
C HIS A 175 19.63 8.68 3.61
N SER A 176 18.30 8.79 3.55
CA SER A 176 17.50 9.43 4.61
C SER A 176 17.61 8.69 5.95
N LEU A 177 17.64 7.36 5.91
CA LEU A 177 17.85 6.50 7.06
C LEU A 177 19.24 6.72 7.68
N ALA A 178 20.28 6.74 6.85
CA ALA A 178 21.65 7.00 7.28
C ALA A 178 21.79 8.38 7.94
N LEU A 179 21.18 9.41 7.36
CA LEU A 179 21.16 10.76 7.93
C LEU A 179 20.46 10.80 9.31
N HIS A 180 19.38 10.04 9.47
CA HIS A 180 18.71 9.93 10.76
C HIS A 180 19.63 9.30 11.83
N PHE A 181 20.32 8.20 11.50
CA PHE A 181 21.26 7.58 12.42
C PHE A 181 22.50 8.43 12.68
N GLU A 182 22.95 9.22 11.70
CA GLU A 182 24.03 10.20 11.87
C GLU A 182 23.64 11.25 12.92
N THR A 183 22.43 11.82 12.81
CA THR A 183 21.91 12.80 13.79
C THR A 183 21.65 12.19 15.17
N ALA A 184 21.34 10.90 15.25
CA ALA A 184 21.23 10.15 16.50
C ALA A 184 22.59 9.74 17.11
N GLY A 185 23.71 9.97 16.41
CA GLY A 185 25.06 9.58 16.86
C GLY A 185 25.36 8.08 16.75
N LYS A 186 24.49 7.28 16.12
CA LYS A 186 24.69 5.84 15.91
C LYS A 186 25.56 5.60 14.67
N HIS A 187 26.88 5.82 14.80
CA HIS A 187 27.82 5.81 13.67
C HIS A 187 27.91 4.48 12.91
N LEU A 188 27.80 3.33 13.58
CA LEU A 188 27.80 2.01 12.93
C LEU A 188 26.63 1.86 11.95
N LEU A 189 25.41 2.12 12.41
CA LEU A 189 24.20 2.06 11.60
C LEU A 189 24.20 3.10 10.48
N ALA A 190 24.63 4.33 10.78
CA ALA A 190 24.79 5.37 9.75
C ALA A 190 25.74 4.91 8.62
N GLY A 191 26.88 4.32 8.99
CA GLY A 191 27.84 3.74 8.04
C GLY A 191 27.25 2.61 7.20
N LYS A 192 26.54 1.68 7.84
CA LYS A 192 25.85 0.56 7.17
C LYS A 192 24.83 1.06 6.14
N TYR A 193 23.98 2.02 6.48
CA TYR A 193 22.97 2.52 5.54
C TYR A 193 23.54 3.44 4.46
N TYR A 194 24.62 4.19 4.73
CA TYR A 194 25.34 4.90 3.68
C TYR A 194 25.97 3.94 2.66
N PHE A 195 26.43 2.76 3.10
CA PHE A 195 26.90 1.72 2.18
C PHE A 195 25.76 1.20 1.29
N HIS A 196 24.58 0.94 1.85
CA HIS A 196 23.39 0.57 1.06
C HIS A 196 22.90 1.69 0.14
N ALA A 197 23.13 2.96 0.49
CA ALA A 197 22.87 4.12 -0.35
C ALA A 197 23.95 4.38 -1.42
N GLU A 198 25.00 3.56 -1.47
CA GLU A 198 26.18 3.70 -2.36
C GLU A 198 27.01 4.98 -2.14
N ASP A 199 26.86 5.64 -0.98
CA ASP A 199 27.72 6.75 -0.57
C ASP A 199 28.94 6.22 0.21
N TYR A 200 29.86 5.60 -0.52
CA TYR A 200 31.02 4.91 0.06
C TYR A 200 31.94 5.85 0.87
N ARG A 201 32.03 7.12 0.50
CA ARG A 201 32.87 8.10 1.21
C ARG A 201 32.32 8.40 2.60
N LYS A 202 31.02 8.67 2.72
CA LYS A 202 30.39 8.89 4.02
C LYS A 202 30.30 7.60 4.83
N ALA A 203 30.01 6.48 4.17
CA ALA A 203 29.99 5.17 4.82
C ALA A 203 31.33 4.88 5.51
N MET A 204 32.44 4.99 4.76
CA MET A 204 33.79 4.76 5.29
C MET A 204 34.08 5.69 6.48
N LYS A 205 33.82 7.00 6.34
CA LYS A 205 34.06 7.97 7.42
C LYS A 205 33.35 7.58 8.74
N HIS A 206 32.07 7.22 8.67
CA HIS A 206 31.31 6.86 9.86
C HIS A 206 31.68 5.48 10.43
N LEU A 207 32.03 4.51 9.58
CA LEU A 207 32.49 3.19 10.03
C LEU A 207 33.85 3.27 10.73
N LEU A 208 34.81 4.05 10.19
CA LEU A 208 36.09 4.29 10.85
C LEU A 208 35.90 5.02 12.19
N GLN A 209 34.98 5.99 12.25
CA GLN A 209 34.63 6.66 13.51
C GLN A 209 34.00 5.70 14.53
N ALA A 210 33.11 4.82 14.10
CA ALA A 210 32.51 3.79 14.96
C ALA A 210 33.58 2.82 15.48
N SER A 211 34.49 2.36 14.62
CA SER A 211 35.60 1.46 14.99
C SER A 211 36.57 2.10 16.00
N ARG A 212 36.78 3.42 15.94
CA ARG A 212 37.60 4.14 16.95
C ARG A 212 36.89 4.27 18.29
N GLN A 213 35.57 4.44 18.30
CA GLN A 213 34.79 4.58 19.53
C GLN A 213 34.54 3.23 20.22
N SER A 214 34.34 2.18 19.42
CA SER A 214 34.09 0.81 19.88
C SER A 214 35.05 -0.16 19.16
N PRO A 215 36.31 -0.30 19.61
CA PRO A 215 37.29 -1.19 18.98
C PRO A 215 36.95 -2.68 19.10
N GLU A 216 35.98 -3.05 19.94
CA GLU A 216 35.46 -4.42 20.06
C GLU A 216 34.45 -4.78 18.95
N ASP A 217 33.87 -3.80 18.25
CA ASP A 217 32.89 -4.03 17.18
C ASP A 217 33.59 -4.38 15.86
N ALA A 218 33.92 -5.66 15.70
CA ALA A 218 34.46 -6.22 14.46
C ALA A 218 33.52 -6.03 13.24
N GLU A 219 32.23 -5.77 13.48
CA GLU A 219 31.25 -5.48 12.44
C GLU A 219 31.58 -4.17 11.69
N ALA A 220 31.96 -3.10 12.41
CA ALA A 220 32.31 -1.81 11.82
C ALA A 220 33.46 -1.95 10.83
N LEU A 221 34.50 -2.70 11.23
CA LEU A 221 35.68 -2.94 10.43
C LEU A 221 35.38 -3.84 9.22
N THR A 222 34.57 -4.88 9.42
CA THR A 222 34.17 -5.79 8.34
C THR A 222 33.38 -5.04 7.26
N LEU A 223 32.44 -4.18 7.66
CA LEU A 223 31.69 -3.32 6.74
C LEU A 223 32.62 -2.32 6.04
N ALA A 224 33.61 -1.76 6.73
CA ALA A 224 34.58 -0.84 6.11
C ALA A 224 35.42 -1.54 5.03
N VAL A 225 35.87 -2.78 5.27
CA VAL A 225 36.54 -3.61 4.24
C VAL A 225 35.63 -3.84 3.03
N GLN A 226 34.35 -4.15 3.27
CA GLN A 226 33.38 -4.32 2.18
C GLN A 226 33.16 -3.03 1.37
N VAL A 227 33.11 -1.88 2.05
CA VAL A 227 33.02 -0.55 1.41
C VAL A 227 34.24 -0.31 0.53
N ALA A 228 35.46 -0.52 1.02
CA ALA A 228 36.68 -0.35 0.23
C ALA A 228 36.69 -1.28 -1.01
N GLY A 229 36.30 -2.55 -0.82
CA GLY A 229 36.22 -3.52 -1.91
C GLY A 229 35.17 -3.19 -2.97
N ARG A 230 33.99 -2.69 -2.58
CA ARG A 230 32.92 -2.29 -3.52
C ARG A 230 33.17 -0.93 -4.18
N ALA A 231 33.78 0.01 -3.48
CA ALA A 231 34.08 1.33 -4.01
C ALA A 231 35.17 1.27 -5.09
N GLY A 232 36.11 0.31 -4.99
CA GLY A 232 37.26 0.21 -5.89
C GLY A 232 38.14 1.46 -5.86
N ASP A 233 38.12 2.19 -4.74
CA ASP A 233 38.83 3.46 -4.55
C ASP A 233 40.04 3.24 -3.64
N ASP A 234 41.23 3.40 -4.23
CA ASP A 234 42.51 3.24 -3.53
C ASP A 234 42.65 4.23 -2.36
N VAL A 235 42.01 5.39 -2.41
CA VAL A 235 42.05 6.37 -1.32
C VAL A 235 41.29 5.85 -0.09
N LEU A 236 40.12 5.24 -0.30
CA LEU A 236 39.34 4.64 0.78
C LEU A 236 40.02 3.38 1.34
N ALA A 237 40.67 2.60 0.47
CA ALA A 237 41.47 1.45 0.90
C ALA A 237 42.66 1.88 1.76
N ASN A 238 43.38 2.92 1.36
CA ASN A 238 44.51 3.46 2.13
C ASN A 238 44.07 4.01 3.50
N GLN A 239 42.93 4.70 3.58
CA GLN A 239 42.37 5.18 4.86
C GLN A 239 42.05 4.04 5.84
N LEU A 240 41.60 2.90 5.32
CA LEU A 240 41.34 1.71 6.14
C LEU A 240 42.65 1.06 6.62
N VAL A 241 43.66 1.01 5.75
CA VAL A 241 44.99 0.48 6.09
C VAL A 241 45.67 1.33 7.16
N GLU A 242 45.62 2.66 7.06
CA GLU A 242 46.16 3.58 8.09
C GLU A 242 45.54 3.32 9.47
N LEU A 243 44.22 3.09 9.53
CA LEU A 243 43.53 2.75 10.78
C LEU A 243 44.01 1.40 11.34
N LEU A 244 44.16 0.38 10.49
CA LEU A 244 44.58 -0.97 10.89
C LEU A 244 46.04 -1.03 11.36
N LEU A 245 46.89 -0.18 10.78
CA LEU A 245 48.30 -0.05 11.16
C LEU A 245 48.49 0.75 12.45
N GLY A 246 47.42 1.35 13.00
CA GLY A 246 47.48 2.11 14.24
C GLY A 246 48.17 3.47 14.10
N GLU A 247 48.30 4.00 12.87
CA GLU A 247 48.84 5.34 12.63
C GLU A 247 47.74 6.40 12.84
N VAL A 248 47.38 6.63 14.10
CA VAL A 248 46.77 7.89 14.58
C VAL A 248 47.39 8.29 15.91
#